data_AF-A0A944Y6L9-F1
#
_entry.id   AF-A0A944Y6L9-F1
#
_cell.length_a   1.000
_cell.length_b   1.000
_cell.length_c   1.000
_cell.angle_alpha   90.00
_cell.angle_beta   90.00
_cell.angle_gamma   90.00
#
_symmetry.space_group_name_H-M   'P 1'
#
loop_
_entity.id
_entity.type
_entity.pdbx_description
1 polymer ?
#
loop_
_entity_poly.entity_id
_entity_poly.type
_entity_poly.pdbx_seq_one_letter_code
_entity_poly.pdbx_strand_id
1 'polypeptide(L)'
;MKSLIACLFLLLHTTLHAEGLEVRLGYPAGTKLLIINADDHGMSNAENKGTMEVLKAGLVTSATMMVPPGWSHDAMKEAVRSERKNLGVHVTLTSEWSKYRWRPLTSGNNGKSTLTNKQGHFWETSKQVEQNASVEDVEREVRAQLDAVLKRGIELSHFDSHMGSLYGLETGRVELLATALALSYEYGLPFRLPKHPLTMRFESQGFILLDKLIMGDNPSKPAERRAWFISEIKKIKAGVTELFIHPAIETPEIKRITGRWATRVMEKDLFTSEEMKNLLTEQGIVLIDYTKLKTLQRKQMAWRPTFHYDQVYKKYLGMLGGF
;
A
#
# COMPACT_ATOMS: atom_id res chain seq x y z
N MET A 1 -24.71 10.86 36.96
CA MET A 1 -23.47 10.11 36.64
C MET A 1 -23.42 9.54 35.21
N LYS A 2 -24.52 9.03 34.62
CA LYS A 2 -24.50 8.51 33.23
C LYS A 2 -24.34 9.59 32.13
N SER A 3 -24.85 10.80 32.34
CA SER A 3 -24.73 11.90 31.35
C SER A 3 -23.37 12.60 31.31
N LEU A 4 -22.61 12.62 32.41
CA LEU A 4 -21.26 13.20 32.41
C LEU A 4 -20.26 12.35 31.62
N ILE A 5 -20.41 11.02 31.69
CA ILE A 5 -19.56 10.07 30.96
C ILE A 5 -19.79 10.20 29.44
N ALA A 6 -21.05 10.30 29.00
CA ALA A 6 -21.38 10.49 27.59
C ALA A 6 -20.82 11.80 26.99
N CYS A 7 -20.90 12.92 27.73
CA CYS A 7 -20.29 14.18 27.31
C CYS A 7 -18.76 14.12 27.30
N LEU A 8 -18.12 13.40 28.23
CA LEU A 8 -16.67 13.21 28.25
C LEU A 8 -16.18 12.38 27.06
N PHE A 9 -16.93 11.33 26.68
CA PHE A 9 -16.65 10.53 25.48
C PHE A 9 -16.83 11.34 24.18
N LEU A 10 -17.86 12.21 24.12
CA LEU A 10 -18.10 13.08 22.97
C LEU A 10 -16.99 14.15 22.83
N LEU A 11 -16.56 14.76 23.94
CA LEU A 11 -15.48 15.76 23.98
C LEU A 11 -14.12 15.16 23.60
N LEU A 12 -13.79 13.94 24.07
CA LEU A 12 -12.57 13.23 23.66
C LEU A 12 -12.57 12.83 22.18
N HIS A 13 -13.72 12.48 21.62
CA HIS A 13 -13.82 12.19 20.18
C HIS A 13 -13.67 13.45 19.31
N THR A 14 -14.14 14.61 19.78
CA THR A 14 -14.00 15.86 19.01
C THR A 14 -12.58 16.44 19.00
N THR A 15 -11.76 16.21 20.03
CA THR A 15 -10.37 16.72 20.07
C THR A 15 -9.39 15.90 19.25
N LEU A 16 -9.63 14.59 19.10
CA LEU A 16 -8.73 13.66 18.37
C LEU A 16 -8.66 13.93 16.86
N HIS A 17 -9.65 14.60 16.28
CA HIS A 17 -9.74 14.89 14.83
C HIS A 17 -9.25 16.30 14.45
N ALA A 18 -8.90 17.14 15.43
CA ALA A 18 -8.35 18.48 15.17
C ALA A 18 -6.82 18.50 15.05
N GLU A 19 -6.13 17.48 15.57
CA GLU A 19 -4.67 17.38 15.57
C GLU A 19 -4.14 16.67 14.30
N GLY A 20 -3.02 17.16 13.76
CA GLY A 20 -2.34 16.57 12.60
C GLY A 20 -1.95 15.11 12.83
N LEU A 21 -1.84 14.32 11.75
CA LEU A 21 -1.51 12.90 11.86
C LEU A 21 -0.12 12.68 12.49
N GLU A 22 0.82 13.60 12.25
CA GLU A 22 2.13 13.60 12.89
C GLU A 22 2.04 13.72 14.42
N VAL A 23 1.12 14.54 14.93
CA VAL A 23 0.89 14.71 16.37
C VAL A 23 0.26 13.46 16.97
N ARG A 24 -0.74 12.89 16.27
CA ARG A 24 -1.37 11.61 16.66
C ARG A 24 -0.38 10.44 16.69
N LEU A 25 0.72 10.54 15.92
CA LEU A 25 1.83 9.59 15.92
C LEU A 25 2.91 9.89 16.98
N GLY A 26 2.74 10.94 17.78
CA GLY A 26 3.64 11.33 18.87
C GLY A 26 4.79 12.24 18.45
N TYR A 27 4.71 12.89 17.29
CA TYR A 27 5.71 13.85 16.83
C TYR A 27 5.25 15.30 17.09
N PRO A 28 6.17 16.28 17.20
CA PRO A 28 5.80 17.68 17.29
C PRO A 28 4.96 18.14 16.09
N ALA A 29 4.00 19.04 16.32
CA ALA A 29 3.25 19.68 15.24
C ALA A 29 4.20 20.34 14.23
N GLY A 30 3.93 20.19 12.93
CA GLY A 30 4.81 20.71 11.88
C GLY A 30 5.91 19.74 11.42
N THR A 31 6.03 18.55 12.02
CA THR A 31 7.01 17.54 11.59
C THR A 31 6.66 16.99 10.20
N LYS A 32 7.66 16.87 9.33
CA LYS A 32 7.56 16.22 8.01
C LYS A 32 7.87 14.74 8.15
N LEU A 33 6.85 13.89 8.18
CA LEU A 33 7.00 12.44 8.26
C LEU A 33 6.94 11.84 6.86
N LEU A 34 7.91 10.99 6.52
CA LEU A 34 7.98 10.34 5.22
C LEU A 34 8.08 8.82 5.37
N ILE A 35 7.20 8.12 4.66
CA ILE A 35 7.32 6.69 4.34
C ILE A 35 7.85 6.59 2.92
N ILE A 36 8.95 5.85 2.73
CA ILE A 36 9.40 5.46 1.39
C ILE A 36 9.12 3.97 1.23
N ASN A 37 8.21 3.61 0.34
CA ASN A 37 7.79 2.23 0.13
C ASN A 37 8.39 1.65 -1.17
N ALA A 38 8.96 0.45 -1.10
CA ALA A 38 9.30 -0.33 -2.29
C ALA A 38 8.11 -1.19 -2.71
N ASP A 39 7.52 -0.86 -3.85
CA ASP A 39 6.46 -1.64 -4.50
C ASP A 39 7.08 -2.78 -5.33
N ASP A 40 6.24 -3.74 -5.71
CA ASP A 40 6.56 -4.90 -6.56
C ASP A 40 7.57 -5.92 -5.97
N HIS A 41 7.80 -5.95 -4.66
CA HIS A 41 8.61 -7.00 -4.04
C HIS A 41 7.96 -8.37 -4.30
N GLY A 42 8.69 -9.34 -4.83
CA GLY A 42 8.16 -10.64 -5.24
C GLY A 42 7.77 -10.74 -6.72
N MET A 43 7.78 -9.65 -7.49
CA MET A 43 7.47 -9.70 -8.92
C MET A 43 8.56 -10.44 -9.72
N SER A 44 9.82 -10.05 -9.56
CA SER A 44 10.98 -10.65 -10.24
C SER A 44 12.18 -10.83 -9.31
N ASN A 45 13.18 -11.64 -9.71
CA ASN A 45 14.41 -11.75 -8.92
C ASN A 45 15.16 -10.41 -8.85
N ALA A 46 15.12 -9.65 -9.94
CA ALA A 46 15.72 -8.33 -10.02
C ALA A 46 15.13 -7.34 -9.00
N GLU A 47 13.82 -7.36 -8.81
CA GLU A 47 13.12 -6.51 -7.83
C GLU A 47 13.25 -7.01 -6.41
N ASN A 48 13.31 -8.32 -6.18
CA ASN A 48 13.65 -8.84 -4.85
C ASN A 48 14.99 -8.29 -4.39
N LYS A 49 16.03 -8.45 -5.21
CA LYS A 49 17.37 -7.94 -4.91
C LYS A 49 17.40 -6.43 -4.75
N GLY A 50 16.76 -5.69 -5.67
CA GLY A 50 16.66 -4.23 -5.58
C GLY A 50 15.98 -3.75 -4.31
N THR A 51 14.85 -4.37 -3.95
CA THR A 51 14.11 -4.11 -2.70
C THR A 51 14.99 -4.36 -1.49
N MET A 52 15.70 -5.49 -1.44
CA MET A 52 16.57 -5.82 -0.32
C MET A 52 17.75 -4.86 -0.19
N GLU A 53 18.33 -4.39 -1.30
CA GLU A 53 19.39 -3.39 -1.29
C GLU A 53 18.91 -2.06 -0.69
N VAL A 54 17.77 -1.54 -1.16
CA VAL A 54 17.24 -0.26 -0.64
C VAL A 54 16.80 -0.36 0.83
N LEU A 55 16.19 -1.48 1.23
CA LEU A 55 15.79 -1.72 2.61
C LEU A 55 17.01 -1.86 3.53
N LYS A 56 18.11 -2.45 3.05
CA LYS A 56 19.37 -2.58 3.80
C LYS A 56 20.09 -1.23 3.94
N ALA A 57 20.00 -0.36 2.94
CA ALA A 57 20.57 0.99 3.00
C ALA A 57 19.83 1.92 3.99
N GLY A 58 18.55 1.64 4.26
CA GLY A 58 17.80 2.24 5.38
C GLY A 58 17.03 3.52 5.07
N LEU A 59 17.14 4.07 3.85
CA LEU A 59 16.29 5.19 3.42
C LEU A 59 14.88 4.73 3.04
N VAL A 60 14.76 3.51 2.49
CA VAL A 60 13.45 2.89 2.20
C VAL A 60 12.96 2.19 3.45
N THR A 61 11.79 2.60 3.92
CA THR A 61 11.28 2.27 5.26
C THR A 61 10.13 1.28 5.25
N SER A 62 9.60 0.91 4.09
CA SER A 62 8.59 -0.14 3.95
C SER A 62 8.71 -0.79 2.57
N ALA A 63 8.13 -1.98 2.42
CA ALA A 63 7.98 -2.62 1.11
C ALA A 63 6.67 -3.41 1.08
N THR A 64 6.12 -3.64 -0.12
CA THR A 64 4.87 -4.38 -0.32
C THR A 64 5.09 -5.56 -1.26
N MET A 65 4.65 -6.74 -0.84
CA MET A 65 4.88 -7.98 -1.57
C MET A 65 3.73 -8.30 -2.52
N MET A 66 4.04 -8.47 -3.80
CA MET A 66 3.16 -9.15 -4.75
C MET A 66 3.25 -10.66 -4.51
N VAL A 67 2.10 -11.28 -4.26
CA VAL A 67 2.02 -12.72 -3.94
C VAL A 67 1.84 -13.60 -5.19
N PRO A 68 0.99 -13.22 -6.17
CA PRO A 68 0.80 -14.04 -7.37
C PRO A 68 2.04 -14.32 -8.25
N PRO A 69 2.99 -13.38 -8.44
CA PRO A 69 4.14 -13.62 -9.30
C PRO A 69 5.07 -14.73 -8.79
N GLY A 70 5.83 -15.35 -9.69
CA GLY A 70 6.61 -16.56 -9.39
C GLY A 70 7.77 -16.37 -8.39
N TRP A 71 8.20 -15.13 -8.16
CA TRP A 71 9.30 -14.78 -7.25
C TRP A 71 8.83 -14.41 -5.84
N SER A 72 7.53 -14.47 -5.54
CA SER A 72 6.99 -14.15 -4.22
C SER A 72 7.48 -15.11 -3.13
N HIS A 73 7.76 -16.36 -3.48
CA HIS A 73 8.29 -17.34 -2.53
C HIS A 73 9.70 -16.99 -2.04
N ASP A 74 10.52 -16.43 -2.93
CA ASP A 74 11.86 -15.95 -2.62
C ASP A 74 11.78 -14.71 -1.71
N ALA A 75 10.94 -13.74 -2.07
CA ALA A 75 10.64 -12.56 -1.24
C ALA A 75 10.17 -12.94 0.17
N MET A 76 9.22 -13.88 0.30
CA MET A 76 8.75 -14.35 1.60
C MET A 76 9.85 -15.04 2.42
N LYS A 77 10.76 -15.79 1.78
CA LYS A 77 11.92 -16.38 2.49
C LYS A 77 12.88 -15.31 3.01
N GLU A 78 13.13 -14.27 2.22
CA GLU A 78 13.96 -13.14 2.63
C GLU A 78 13.31 -12.34 3.77
N ALA A 79 11.99 -12.12 3.69
CA ALA A 79 11.20 -11.48 4.75
C ALA A 79 11.33 -12.21 6.10
N VAL A 80 11.16 -13.53 6.11
CA VAL A 80 11.32 -14.35 7.34
C VAL A 80 12.75 -14.23 7.90
N ARG A 81 13.78 -14.30 7.03
CA ARG A 81 15.18 -14.22 7.47
C ARG A 81 15.59 -12.86 8.01
N SER A 82 14.94 -11.79 7.54
CA SER A 82 15.28 -10.42 7.93
C SER A 82 14.52 -9.93 9.18
N GLU A 83 13.54 -10.70 9.66
CA GLU A 83 12.66 -10.35 10.79
C GLU A 83 12.02 -8.96 10.67
N ARG A 84 11.88 -8.45 9.44
CA ARG A 84 11.34 -7.12 9.15
C ARG A 84 9.85 -7.08 9.45
N LYS A 85 9.43 -6.08 10.21
CA LYS A 85 8.02 -5.86 10.60
C LYS A 85 7.30 -4.83 9.74
N ASN A 86 8.03 -4.18 8.84
CA ASN A 86 7.59 -3.08 8.00
C ASN A 86 7.22 -3.53 6.57
N LEU A 87 6.81 -4.79 6.40
CA LEU A 87 6.41 -5.35 5.11
C LEU A 87 4.88 -5.40 5.00
N GLY A 88 4.36 -5.04 3.83
CA GLY A 88 2.95 -5.15 3.47
C GLY A 88 2.70 -6.13 2.33
N VAL A 89 1.45 -6.21 1.89
CA VAL A 89 1.05 -6.92 0.66
C VAL A 89 0.67 -5.92 -0.41
N HIS A 90 1.27 -6.07 -1.59
CA HIS A 90 0.92 -5.34 -2.79
C HIS A 90 -0.20 -6.08 -3.49
N VAL A 91 -1.45 -5.79 -3.11
CA VAL A 91 -2.59 -6.58 -3.57
C VAL A 91 -2.67 -6.51 -5.08
N THR A 92 -2.53 -7.68 -5.70
CA THR A 92 -2.30 -7.82 -7.13
C THR A 92 -3.54 -8.42 -7.78
N LEU A 93 -4.26 -7.61 -8.55
CA LEU A 93 -5.44 -8.03 -9.33
C LEU A 93 -5.28 -7.83 -10.84
N THR A 94 -4.15 -7.27 -11.25
CA THR A 94 -3.76 -7.06 -12.65
C THR A 94 -2.51 -7.86 -13.00
N SER A 95 -2.28 -8.10 -14.29
CA SER A 95 -1.05 -8.66 -14.84
C SER A 95 -0.80 -8.01 -16.22
N GLU A 96 -0.07 -6.90 -16.19
CA GLU A 96 0.07 -5.94 -17.28
C GLU A 96 1.16 -6.32 -18.30
N TRP A 97 2.15 -7.11 -17.91
CA TRP A 97 3.26 -7.45 -18.79
C TRP A 97 2.86 -8.55 -19.79
N SER A 98 3.10 -8.32 -21.08
CA SER A 98 2.69 -9.27 -22.13
C SER A 98 3.47 -10.60 -22.11
N LYS A 99 4.71 -10.60 -21.63
CA LYS A 99 5.64 -11.75 -21.67
C LYS A 99 5.78 -12.49 -20.34
N TYR A 100 5.29 -11.92 -19.24
CA TYR A 100 5.45 -12.48 -17.90
C TYR A 100 4.16 -12.24 -17.13
N ARG A 101 3.39 -13.30 -16.93
CA ARG A 101 2.01 -13.21 -16.44
C ARG A 101 1.75 -14.16 -15.29
N TRP A 102 0.89 -13.73 -14.39
CA TRP A 102 0.50 -14.46 -13.20
C TRP A 102 -1.02 -14.65 -13.12
N ARG A 103 -1.42 -15.59 -12.28
CA ARG A 103 -2.81 -16.01 -12.07
C ARG A 103 -3.22 -15.73 -10.62
N PRO A 104 -4.53 -15.61 -10.33
CA PRO A 104 -5.00 -15.52 -8.95
C PRO A 104 -4.59 -16.74 -8.13
N LEU A 105 -4.42 -16.56 -6.82
CA LEU A 105 -4.25 -17.65 -5.87
C LEU A 105 -5.55 -18.45 -5.72
N THR A 106 -6.67 -17.82 -6.00
CA THR A 106 -8.01 -18.37 -5.83
C THR A 106 -8.66 -18.77 -7.15
N SER A 107 -9.57 -19.74 -7.06
CA SER A 107 -10.55 -20.01 -8.12
C SER A 107 -11.89 -19.36 -7.74
N GLY A 108 -12.69 -18.97 -8.74
CA GLY A 108 -14.07 -18.51 -8.52
C GLY A 108 -15.03 -19.67 -8.23
N ASN A 109 -16.29 -19.36 -7.95
CA ASN A 109 -17.32 -20.30 -7.44
C ASN A 109 -17.66 -21.49 -8.37
N ASN A 110 -17.08 -21.57 -9.58
CA ASN A 110 -17.23 -22.69 -10.51
C ASN A 110 -15.88 -23.12 -11.13
N GLY A 111 -14.78 -22.91 -10.42
CA GLY A 111 -13.43 -23.17 -10.93
C GLY A 111 -12.89 -22.11 -11.90
N LYS A 112 -13.67 -21.06 -12.19
CA LYS A 112 -13.28 -19.91 -13.03
C LYS A 112 -13.45 -18.61 -12.26
N SER A 113 -12.38 -17.86 -12.10
CA SER A 113 -12.39 -16.55 -11.44
C SER A 113 -12.71 -15.44 -12.44
N THR A 114 -13.59 -14.52 -12.05
CA THR A 114 -13.91 -13.27 -12.78
C THR A 114 -12.74 -12.29 -12.84
N LEU A 115 -11.67 -12.54 -12.07
CA LEU A 115 -10.42 -11.79 -12.11
C LEU A 115 -9.55 -12.13 -13.32
N THR A 116 -9.91 -13.15 -14.10
CA THR A 116 -9.06 -13.67 -15.18
C THR A 116 -9.60 -13.38 -16.57
N ASN A 117 -8.67 -13.13 -17.50
CA ASN A 117 -8.93 -13.09 -18.93
C ASN A 117 -9.17 -14.49 -19.51
N LYS A 118 -9.41 -14.57 -20.83
CA LYS A 118 -9.68 -15.85 -21.52
C LYS A 118 -8.54 -16.88 -21.43
N GLN A 119 -7.31 -16.45 -21.12
CA GLN A 119 -6.14 -17.32 -20.95
C GLN A 119 -5.89 -17.72 -19.49
N GLY A 120 -6.76 -17.28 -18.57
CA GLY A 120 -6.69 -17.59 -17.14
C GLY A 120 -5.65 -16.78 -16.38
N HIS A 121 -5.09 -15.71 -16.94
CA HIS A 121 -4.25 -14.75 -16.22
C HIS A 121 -5.10 -13.60 -15.70
N PHE A 122 -4.63 -12.87 -14.67
CA PHE A 122 -5.30 -11.63 -14.27
C PHE A 122 -5.50 -10.67 -15.44
N TRP A 123 -6.50 -9.80 -15.39
CA TRP A 123 -6.70 -8.74 -16.39
C TRP A 123 -5.47 -7.84 -16.58
N GLU A 124 -5.27 -7.28 -17.77
CA GLU A 124 -4.08 -6.45 -18.04
C GLU A 124 -4.12 -5.08 -17.36
N THR A 125 -5.31 -4.53 -17.11
CA THR A 125 -5.50 -3.15 -16.65
C THR A 125 -6.50 -3.06 -15.50
N SER A 126 -6.35 -2.05 -14.65
CA SER A 126 -7.29 -1.74 -13.57
C SER A 126 -8.72 -1.53 -14.11
N LYS A 127 -8.86 -0.90 -15.29
CA LYS A 127 -10.16 -0.72 -15.95
C LYS A 127 -10.84 -2.05 -16.28
N GLN A 128 -10.08 -3.03 -16.78
CA GLN A 128 -10.64 -4.36 -17.06
C GLN A 128 -11.00 -5.10 -15.76
N VAL A 129 -10.21 -4.96 -14.69
CA VAL A 129 -10.60 -5.49 -13.36
C VAL A 129 -11.94 -4.89 -12.94
N GLU A 130 -12.06 -3.57 -12.98
CA GLU A 130 -13.28 -2.87 -12.59
C GLU A 130 -14.50 -3.30 -13.42
N GLN A 131 -14.34 -3.47 -14.74
CA GLN A 131 -15.41 -3.87 -15.64
C GLN A 131 -15.86 -5.33 -15.51
N ASN A 132 -14.99 -6.24 -15.08
CA ASN A 132 -15.24 -7.69 -15.19
C ASN A 132 -15.26 -8.44 -13.87
N ALA A 133 -14.50 -8.00 -12.86
CA ALA A 133 -14.36 -8.75 -11.62
C ALA A 133 -15.67 -8.73 -10.82
N SER A 134 -16.01 -9.81 -10.11
CA SER A 134 -17.04 -9.77 -9.06
C SER A 134 -16.42 -9.29 -7.75
N VAL A 135 -17.22 -8.70 -6.85
CA VAL A 135 -16.72 -8.27 -5.54
C VAL A 135 -16.29 -9.48 -4.71
N GLU A 136 -17.02 -10.58 -4.84
CA GLU A 136 -16.78 -11.83 -4.13
C GLU A 136 -15.44 -12.47 -4.52
N ASP A 137 -15.08 -12.46 -5.81
CA ASP A 137 -13.76 -12.95 -6.23
C ASP A 137 -12.64 -12.01 -5.78
N VAL A 138 -12.87 -10.69 -5.82
CA VAL A 138 -11.90 -9.71 -5.31
C VAL A 138 -11.63 -9.96 -3.82
N GLU A 139 -12.67 -10.01 -2.99
CA GLU A 139 -12.54 -10.25 -1.55
C GLU A 139 -11.77 -11.55 -1.27
N ARG A 140 -12.16 -12.64 -1.93
CA ARG A 140 -11.53 -13.96 -1.77
C ARG A 140 -10.05 -13.92 -2.12
N GLU A 141 -9.70 -13.26 -3.23
CA GLU A 141 -8.32 -13.16 -3.70
C GLU A 141 -7.47 -12.27 -2.78
N VAL A 142 -7.98 -11.10 -2.37
CA VAL A 142 -7.25 -10.23 -1.44
C VAL A 142 -6.98 -10.97 -0.11
N ARG A 143 -8.00 -11.63 0.45
CA ARG A 143 -7.88 -12.47 1.65
C ARG A 143 -6.83 -13.56 1.46
N ALA A 144 -6.84 -14.26 0.32
CA ALA A 144 -5.87 -15.31 0.03
C ALA A 144 -4.43 -14.79 -0.08
N GLN A 145 -4.21 -13.61 -0.67
CA GLN A 145 -2.89 -12.99 -0.76
C GLN A 145 -2.37 -12.57 0.63
N LEU A 146 -3.21 -11.93 1.45
CA LEU A 146 -2.85 -11.58 2.83
C LEU A 146 -2.53 -12.82 3.66
N ASP A 147 -3.41 -13.83 3.63
CA ASP A 147 -3.26 -15.07 4.39
C ASP A 147 -2.04 -15.88 3.96
N ALA A 148 -1.69 -15.88 2.67
CA ALA A 148 -0.52 -16.59 2.17
C ALA A 148 0.77 -16.08 2.83
N VAL A 149 0.88 -14.76 3.03
CA VAL A 149 2.04 -14.15 3.70
C VAL A 149 1.99 -14.39 5.20
N LEU A 150 0.83 -14.20 5.85
CA LEU A 150 0.66 -14.43 7.29
C LEU A 150 0.94 -15.89 7.68
N LYS A 151 0.54 -16.87 6.86
CA LYS A 151 0.80 -18.31 7.08
C LYS A 151 2.28 -18.67 7.04
N ARG A 152 3.15 -17.80 6.50
CA ARG A 152 4.61 -17.95 6.56
C ARG A 152 5.23 -17.38 7.84
N GLY A 153 4.42 -16.86 8.76
CA GLY A 153 4.89 -16.23 9.99
C GLY A 153 5.39 -14.80 9.81
N ILE A 154 5.12 -14.17 8.66
CA ILE A 154 5.51 -12.79 8.40
C ILE A 154 4.44 -11.86 8.98
N GLU A 155 4.85 -10.93 9.84
CA GLU A 155 3.96 -9.90 10.38
C GLU A 155 3.76 -8.77 9.36
N LEU A 156 2.52 -8.55 8.92
CA LEU A 156 2.20 -7.47 8.00
C LEU A 156 2.05 -6.11 8.72
N SER A 157 2.59 -5.04 8.12
CA SER A 157 2.40 -3.67 8.57
C SER A 157 1.24 -2.96 7.89
N HIS A 158 0.95 -3.28 6.62
CA HIS A 158 -0.06 -2.62 5.80
C HIS A 158 -0.36 -3.46 4.56
N PHE A 159 -1.23 -2.95 3.70
CA PHE A 159 -1.35 -3.40 2.32
C PHE A 159 -1.75 -2.23 1.43
N ASP A 160 -1.54 -2.39 0.14
CA ASP A 160 -1.89 -1.41 -0.87
C ASP A 160 -2.36 -2.12 -2.15
N SER A 161 -2.38 -1.44 -3.29
CA SER A 161 -3.01 -1.96 -4.51
C SER A 161 -2.12 -1.75 -5.73
N HIS A 162 -1.71 -2.86 -6.33
CA HIS A 162 -0.99 -2.85 -7.59
C HIS A 162 -1.85 -2.21 -8.69
N MET A 163 -1.25 -1.23 -9.38
CA MET A 163 -1.89 -0.36 -10.38
C MET A 163 -3.16 0.36 -9.88
N GLY A 164 -3.39 0.43 -8.58
CA GLY A 164 -4.58 1.04 -8.00
C GLY A 164 -5.91 0.33 -8.31
N SER A 165 -5.86 -0.96 -8.69
CA SER A 165 -7.01 -1.77 -9.09
C SER A 165 -8.13 -1.92 -8.03
N LEU A 166 -7.86 -1.58 -6.77
CA LEU A 166 -8.85 -1.58 -5.69
C LEU A 166 -9.53 -0.23 -5.44
N TYR A 167 -9.08 0.87 -6.05
CA TYR A 167 -9.65 2.19 -5.73
C TYR A 167 -10.92 2.54 -6.50
N GLY A 168 -11.23 1.83 -7.59
CA GLY A 168 -12.40 2.12 -8.43
C GLY A 168 -12.26 3.40 -9.25
N LEU A 169 -11.03 3.83 -9.56
CA LEU A 169 -10.75 5.12 -10.20
C LEU A 169 -11.03 5.13 -11.71
N GLU A 170 -11.05 3.97 -12.37
CA GLU A 170 -11.18 3.89 -13.83
C GLU A 170 -12.65 3.96 -14.29
N THR A 171 -13.58 3.51 -13.46
CA THR A 171 -15.01 3.40 -13.79
C THR A 171 -15.95 3.90 -12.68
N GLY A 172 -15.42 4.31 -11.52
CA GLY A 172 -16.22 4.73 -10.37
C GLY A 172 -16.72 3.57 -9.51
N ARG A 173 -16.13 2.38 -9.63
CA ARG A 173 -16.57 1.16 -8.94
C ARG A 173 -16.15 1.12 -7.47
N VAL A 174 -16.85 1.92 -6.66
CA VAL A 174 -16.57 2.13 -5.23
C VAL A 174 -16.67 0.87 -4.37
N GLU A 175 -17.34 -0.19 -4.85
CA GLU A 175 -17.43 -1.50 -4.20
C GLU A 175 -16.05 -2.14 -3.99
N LEU A 176 -15.08 -1.85 -4.87
CA LEU A 176 -13.72 -2.34 -4.72
C LEU A 176 -13.00 -1.63 -3.57
N LEU A 177 -13.18 -0.32 -3.44
CA LEU A 177 -12.60 0.45 -2.33
C LEU A 177 -13.28 0.09 -1.00
N ALA A 178 -14.60 -0.12 -1.01
CA ALA A 178 -15.33 -0.65 0.14
C ALA A 178 -14.77 -2.01 0.59
N THR A 179 -14.39 -2.86 -0.37
CA THR A 179 -13.77 -4.16 -0.09
C THR A 179 -12.42 -4.01 0.57
N ALA A 180 -11.55 -3.13 0.05
CA ALA A 180 -10.25 -2.84 0.65
C ALA A 180 -10.40 -2.30 2.09
N LEU A 181 -11.33 -1.37 2.33
CA LEU A 181 -11.60 -0.81 3.66
C LEU A 181 -12.14 -1.86 4.64
N ALA A 182 -13.05 -2.73 4.20
CA ALA A 182 -13.60 -3.78 5.04
C ALA A 182 -12.53 -4.84 5.40
N LEU A 183 -11.63 -5.18 4.48
CA LEU A 183 -10.49 -6.06 4.78
C LEU A 183 -9.44 -5.37 5.66
N SER A 184 -9.22 -4.06 5.49
CA SER A 184 -8.39 -3.26 6.40
C SER A 184 -8.92 -3.28 7.83
N TYR A 185 -10.24 -3.22 8.00
CA TYR A 185 -10.92 -3.39 9.28
C TYR A 185 -10.76 -4.80 9.86
N GLU A 186 -10.99 -5.85 9.05
CA GLU A 186 -10.85 -7.24 9.49
C GLU A 186 -9.42 -7.58 9.93
N TYR A 187 -8.42 -7.29 9.10
CA TYR A 187 -7.02 -7.61 9.38
C TYR A 187 -6.34 -6.61 10.34
N GLY A 188 -6.97 -5.45 10.56
CA GLY A 188 -6.40 -4.37 11.37
C GLY A 188 -5.11 -3.84 10.76
N LEU A 189 -5.04 -3.79 9.43
CA LEU A 189 -3.91 -3.31 8.65
C LEU A 189 -4.30 -2.01 7.96
N PRO A 190 -3.51 -0.93 8.04
CA PRO A 190 -3.71 0.24 7.19
C PRO A 190 -3.72 -0.17 5.72
N PHE A 191 -4.66 0.39 4.97
CA PHE A 191 -4.63 0.40 3.51
C PHE A 191 -3.97 1.71 3.07
N ARG A 192 -3.06 1.68 2.09
CA ARG A 192 -2.50 2.91 1.48
C ARG A 192 -3.68 3.76 0.98
N LEU A 193 -3.98 4.85 1.68
CA LEU A 193 -5.16 5.65 1.38
C LEU A 193 -4.89 7.12 1.67
N PRO A 194 -4.72 7.98 0.65
CA PRO A 194 -4.55 9.41 0.87
C PRO A 194 -5.88 10.09 1.22
N LYS A 195 -5.77 11.25 1.88
CA LYS A 195 -6.89 12.16 2.09
C LYS A 195 -7.43 12.65 0.74
N HIS A 196 -8.73 12.48 0.56
CA HIS A 196 -9.51 12.88 -0.61
C HIS A 196 -10.95 13.14 -0.15
N PRO A 197 -11.76 14.01 -0.80
CA PRO A 197 -13.17 14.22 -0.44
C PRO A 197 -13.97 12.93 -0.24
N LEU A 198 -13.70 11.91 -1.06
CA LEU A 198 -14.36 10.60 -0.94
C LEU A 198 -13.91 9.78 0.27
N THR A 199 -12.66 9.94 0.74
CA THR A 199 -12.02 9.10 1.76
C THR A 199 -11.99 9.73 3.15
N MET A 200 -11.96 11.06 3.28
CA MET A 200 -11.81 11.77 4.57
C MET A 200 -12.83 11.33 5.64
N ARG A 201 -14.06 11.00 5.24
CA ARG A 201 -15.09 10.49 6.17
C ARG A 201 -14.69 9.21 6.91
N PHE A 202 -13.75 8.43 6.39
CA PHE A 202 -13.26 7.21 7.03
C PHE A 202 -12.33 7.48 8.21
N GLU A 203 -11.79 8.70 8.38
CA GLU A 203 -11.08 9.06 9.62
C GLU A 203 -12.00 8.96 10.84
N SER A 204 -13.30 9.26 10.69
CA SER A 204 -14.30 9.06 11.75
C SER A 204 -14.54 7.60 12.12
N GLN A 205 -14.11 6.67 11.26
CA GLN A 205 -14.20 5.22 11.49
C GLN A 205 -12.87 4.64 12.00
N GLY A 206 -11.89 5.49 12.32
CA GLY A 206 -10.59 5.10 12.86
C GLY A 206 -9.54 4.75 11.80
N PHE A 207 -9.82 4.90 10.51
CA PHE A 207 -8.81 4.72 9.46
C PHE A 207 -7.77 5.82 9.50
N ILE A 208 -6.53 5.44 9.20
CA ILE A 208 -5.43 6.39 9.04
C ILE A 208 -5.29 6.74 7.56
N LEU A 209 -5.42 8.02 7.24
CA LEU A 209 -5.26 8.54 5.88
C LEU A 209 -3.96 9.31 5.77
N LEU A 210 -3.21 9.07 4.69
CA LEU A 210 -1.99 9.81 4.39
C LEU A 210 -2.35 11.26 4.02
N ASP A 211 -1.58 12.23 4.50
CA ASP A 211 -1.75 13.63 4.11
C ASP A 211 -1.36 13.83 2.63
N LYS A 212 -0.40 13.04 2.15
CA LYS A 212 0.01 13.04 0.74
C LYS A 212 0.50 11.66 0.32
N LEU A 213 0.09 11.27 -0.89
CA LEU A 213 0.71 10.18 -1.64
C LEU A 213 1.45 10.77 -2.85
N ILE A 214 2.74 10.45 -2.98
CA ILE A 214 3.58 10.83 -4.11
C ILE A 214 3.73 9.58 -4.98
N MET A 215 3.06 9.60 -6.13
CA MET A 215 3.04 8.48 -7.05
C MET A 215 4.29 8.51 -7.94
N GLY A 216 5.23 7.62 -7.67
CA GLY A 216 6.45 7.48 -8.45
C GLY A 216 6.21 6.81 -9.79
N ASP A 217 5.30 7.32 -10.64
CA ASP A 217 4.95 6.70 -11.93
C ASP A 217 5.41 7.48 -13.14
N ASN A 218 5.59 8.80 -13.02
CA ASN A 218 6.11 9.66 -14.08
C ASN A 218 7.05 10.71 -13.47
N PRO A 219 8.04 11.25 -14.22
CA PRO A 219 8.41 10.97 -15.62
C PRO A 219 8.87 9.52 -15.91
N SER A 220 8.94 9.11 -17.18
CA SER A 220 9.37 7.75 -17.56
C SER A 220 10.87 7.62 -17.82
N LYS A 221 11.56 8.72 -18.16
CA LYS A 221 13.01 8.71 -18.39
C LYS A 221 13.79 8.78 -17.06
N PRO A 222 14.87 8.00 -16.87
CA PRO A 222 15.59 7.95 -15.60
C PRO A 222 16.07 9.31 -15.07
N ALA A 223 16.70 10.14 -15.92
CA ALA A 223 17.24 11.43 -15.49
C ALA A 223 16.14 12.42 -15.06
N GLU A 224 15.05 12.49 -15.84
CA GLU A 224 13.89 13.33 -15.54
C GLU A 224 13.19 12.87 -14.25
N ARG A 225 13.04 11.56 -14.08
CA ARG A 225 12.46 10.94 -12.88
C ARG A 225 13.30 11.19 -11.64
N ARG A 226 14.62 11.09 -11.76
CA ARG A 226 15.56 11.43 -10.68
C ARG A 226 15.38 12.88 -10.22
N ALA A 227 15.38 13.82 -11.17
CA ALA A 227 15.19 15.24 -10.87
C ALA A 227 13.81 15.51 -10.25
N TRP A 228 12.78 14.81 -10.72
CA TRP A 228 11.44 14.87 -10.16
C TRP A 228 11.38 14.39 -8.71
N PHE A 229 11.97 13.24 -8.37
CA PHE A 229 12.03 12.76 -6.97
C PHE A 229 12.67 13.79 -6.04
N ILE A 230 13.80 14.37 -6.43
CA ILE A 230 14.46 15.43 -5.65
C ILE A 230 13.54 16.64 -5.47
N SER A 231 12.83 17.04 -6.53
CA SER A 231 11.87 18.14 -6.47
C SER A 231 10.72 17.85 -5.51
N GLU A 232 10.18 16.64 -5.52
CA GLU A 232 9.07 16.25 -4.65
C GLU A 232 9.50 16.17 -3.17
N ILE A 233 10.68 15.63 -2.87
CA ILE A 233 11.23 15.62 -1.50
C ILE A 233 11.33 17.04 -0.93
N LYS A 234 11.78 18.02 -1.73
CA LYS A 234 11.87 19.43 -1.33
C LYS A 234 10.51 20.09 -1.08
N LYS A 235 9.42 19.54 -1.62
CA LYS A 235 8.06 20.07 -1.46
C LYS A 235 7.28 19.44 -0.31
N ILE A 236 7.85 18.42 0.35
CA ILE A 236 7.17 17.74 1.47
C ILE A 236 6.86 18.76 2.57
N LYS A 237 5.57 18.75 2.97
CA LYS A 237 5.03 19.57 4.04
C LYS A 237 4.89 18.75 5.32
N ALA A 238 4.57 19.44 6.41
CA ALA A 238 4.19 18.79 7.66
C ALA A 238 3.03 17.79 7.46
N GLY A 239 3.03 16.72 8.26
CA GLY A 239 2.11 15.59 8.12
C GLY A 239 2.81 14.32 7.66
N VAL A 240 2.03 13.30 7.31
CA VAL A 240 2.53 12.02 6.81
C VAL A 240 2.40 11.94 5.30
N THR A 241 3.55 11.90 4.64
CA THR A 241 3.67 11.64 3.21
C THR A 241 4.13 10.21 2.99
N GLU A 242 3.52 9.51 2.04
CA GLU A 242 4.13 8.32 1.44
C GLU A 242 4.64 8.65 0.04
N LEU A 243 5.81 8.12 -0.29
CA LEU A 243 6.38 8.07 -1.62
C LEU A 243 6.70 6.61 -1.93
N PHE A 244 6.21 6.09 -3.05
CA PHE A 244 6.58 4.75 -3.48
C PHE A 244 7.55 4.75 -4.67
N ILE A 245 8.38 3.72 -4.70
CA ILE A 245 9.38 3.45 -5.74
C ILE A 245 9.30 1.98 -6.15
N HIS A 246 10.00 1.64 -7.22
CA HIS A 246 10.02 0.35 -7.88
C HIS A 246 11.48 -0.12 -8.07
N PRO A 247 12.21 -0.39 -6.98
CA PRO A 247 13.66 -0.63 -7.04
C PRO A 247 13.96 -1.99 -7.67
N ALA A 248 14.89 -2.03 -8.63
CA ALA A 248 15.37 -3.27 -9.22
C ALA A 248 16.88 -3.21 -9.48
N ILE A 249 17.55 -4.36 -9.52
CA ILE A 249 18.90 -4.46 -10.09
C ILE A 249 18.83 -4.69 -11.60
N GLU A 250 19.89 -4.29 -12.32
CA GLU A 250 19.95 -4.52 -13.76
C GLU A 250 20.22 -6.00 -14.07
N THR A 251 19.28 -6.65 -14.77
CA THR A 251 19.43 -8.02 -15.24
C THR A 251 18.81 -8.20 -16.62
N PRO A 252 19.19 -9.26 -17.37
CA PRO A 252 18.48 -9.63 -18.59
C PRO A 252 16.98 -9.93 -18.36
N GLU A 253 16.61 -10.40 -17.17
CA GLU A 253 15.21 -10.70 -16.79
C GLU A 253 14.36 -9.42 -16.80
N ILE A 254 14.71 -8.41 -16.01
CA ILE A 254 13.89 -7.21 -15.87
C ILE A 254 13.77 -6.42 -17.18
N LYS A 255 14.82 -6.43 -18.01
CA LYS A 255 14.81 -5.86 -19.37
C LYS A 255 13.80 -6.53 -20.30
N ARG A 256 13.51 -7.82 -20.09
CA ARG A 256 12.50 -8.57 -20.86
C ARG A 256 11.09 -8.39 -20.32
N ILE A 257 10.95 -8.13 -19.01
CA ILE A 257 9.65 -7.93 -18.35
C ILE A 257 9.10 -6.54 -18.68
N THR A 258 9.87 -5.48 -18.42
CA THR A 258 9.37 -4.10 -18.47
C THR A 258 10.28 -3.15 -19.24
N GLY A 259 9.67 -2.26 -20.02
CA GLY A 259 10.37 -1.15 -20.67
C GLY A 259 10.88 -0.08 -19.69
N ARG A 260 10.48 -0.16 -18.41
CA ARG A 260 10.89 0.79 -17.35
C ARG A 260 12.08 0.31 -16.52
N TRP A 261 12.77 -0.75 -16.93
CA TRP A 261 13.88 -1.35 -16.18
C TRP A 261 14.94 -0.32 -15.77
N ALA A 262 15.33 0.61 -16.65
CA ALA A 262 16.38 1.59 -16.37
C ALA A 262 15.96 2.59 -15.28
N THR A 263 14.66 2.92 -15.22
CA THR A 263 14.08 3.78 -14.21
C THR A 263 14.02 3.07 -12.85
N ARG A 264 13.71 1.77 -12.84
CA ARG A 264 13.73 0.93 -11.64
C ARG A 264 15.14 0.78 -11.04
N VAL A 265 16.16 0.66 -11.89
CA VAL A 265 17.58 0.66 -11.47
C VAL A 265 17.99 2.01 -10.91
N MET A 266 17.64 3.10 -11.61
CA MET A 266 17.92 4.46 -11.14
C MET A 266 17.27 4.75 -9.78
N GLU A 267 16.04 4.30 -9.54
CA GLU A 267 15.38 4.44 -8.24
C GLU A 267 16.15 3.74 -7.14
N LYS A 268 16.57 2.50 -7.39
CA LYS A 268 17.42 1.78 -6.44
C LYS A 268 18.72 2.54 -6.17
N ASP A 269 19.37 3.11 -7.18
CA ASP A 269 20.61 3.88 -7.02
C ASP A 269 20.38 5.18 -6.23
N LEU A 270 19.32 5.94 -6.56
CA LEU A 270 19.00 7.20 -5.90
C LEU A 270 18.68 6.99 -4.42
N PHE A 271 17.83 6.00 -4.11
CA PHE A 271 17.39 5.73 -2.74
C PHE A 271 18.38 4.88 -1.93
N THR A 272 19.58 4.63 -2.46
CA THR A 272 20.74 4.13 -1.70
C THR A 272 21.88 5.15 -1.63
N SER A 273 21.70 6.35 -2.21
CA SER A 273 22.75 7.36 -2.33
C SER A 273 22.90 8.26 -1.09
N GLU A 274 24.12 8.71 -0.84
CA GLU A 274 24.38 9.76 0.17
C GLU A 274 23.73 11.10 -0.22
N GLU A 275 23.55 11.39 -1.51
CA GLU A 275 22.83 12.60 -1.96
C GLU A 275 21.39 12.62 -1.44
N MET A 276 20.66 11.51 -1.59
CA MET A 276 19.27 11.43 -1.10
C MET A 276 19.23 11.52 0.42
N LYS A 277 20.15 10.86 1.12
CA LYS A 277 20.27 10.93 2.58
C LYS A 277 20.53 12.36 3.07
N ASN A 278 21.44 13.08 2.43
CA ASN A 278 21.74 14.49 2.73
C ASN A 278 20.51 15.36 2.46
N LEU A 279 19.84 15.16 1.32
CA LEU A 279 18.62 15.89 0.99
C LEU A 279 17.52 15.70 2.05
N LEU A 280 17.27 14.48 2.50
CA LEU A 280 16.28 14.21 3.55
C LEU A 280 16.64 14.94 4.87
N THR A 281 17.94 14.92 5.22
CA THR A 281 18.47 15.60 6.41
C THR A 281 18.32 17.12 6.30
N GLU A 282 18.71 17.71 5.18
CA GLU A 282 18.58 19.14 4.88
C GLU A 282 17.12 19.62 4.90
N GLN A 283 16.19 18.77 4.45
CA GLN A 283 14.76 19.08 4.48
C GLN A 283 14.11 18.89 5.85
N GLY A 284 14.84 18.37 6.84
CA GLY A 284 14.35 18.06 8.18
C GLY A 284 13.28 16.96 8.16
N ILE A 285 13.39 16.01 7.24
CA ILE A 285 12.42 14.92 7.08
C ILE A 285 12.73 13.80 8.06
N VAL A 286 11.71 13.32 8.76
CA VAL A 286 11.80 12.17 9.64
C VAL A 286 11.20 10.95 8.93
N LEU A 287 12.04 9.95 8.72
CA LEU A 287 11.63 8.68 8.14
C LEU A 287 10.83 7.86 9.16
N ILE A 288 9.68 7.35 8.72
CA ILE A 288 8.81 6.44 9.48
C ILE A 288 8.38 5.27 8.59
N ASP A 289 7.71 4.28 9.18
CA ASP A 289 7.16 3.13 8.47
C ASP A 289 5.69 2.88 8.85
N TYR A 290 5.06 1.94 8.14
CA TYR A 290 3.67 1.57 8.37
C TYR A 290 3.37 0.89 9.71
N THR A 291 4.36 0.43 10.48
CA THR A 291 4.12 -0.19 11.80
C THR A 291 3.54 0.81 12.80
N LYS A 292 3.98 2.08 12.71
CA LYS A 292 3.44 3.19 13.51
C LYS A 292 1.99 3.48 13.13
N LEU A 293 1.68 3.51 11.84
CA LEU A 293 0.32 3.71 11.33
C LEU A 293 -0.60 2.56 11.73
N LYS A 294 -0.14 1.30 11.63
CA LYS A 294 -0.87 0.11 12.07
C LYS A 294 -1.22 0.19 13.55
N THR A 295 -0.25 0.53 14.39
CA THR A 295 -0.43 0.66 15.83
C THR A 295 -1.48 1.72 16.16
N LEU A 296 -1.39 2.88 15.51
CA LEU A 296 -2.34 3.98 15.70
C LEU A 296 -3.75 3.62 15.20
N GLN A 297 -3.88 3.02 14.02
CA GLN A 297 -5.16 2.56 13.46
C GLN A 297 -5.85 1.56 14.40
N ARG A 298 -5.12 0.52 14.82
CA ARG A 298 -5.65 -0.50 15.74
C ARG A 298 -6.11 0.11 17.06
N LYS A 299 -5.36 1.07 17.61
CA LYS A 299 -5.74 1.81 18.82
C LYS A 299 -7.05 2.58 18.61
N GLN A 300 -7.18 3.31 17.50
CA GLN A 300 -8.37 4.11 17.21
C GLN A 300 -9.63 3.27 16.97
N MET A 301 -9.47 2.13 16.29
CA MET A 301 -10.57 1.20 16.03
C MET A 301 -10.90 0.29 17.23
N ALA A 302 -10.11 0.33 18.30
CA ALA A 302 -10.10 -0.69 19.34
C ALA A 302 -10.09 -2.12 18.74
N TRP A 303 -9.23 -2.32 17.74
CA TRP A 303 -9.24 -3.47 16.86
C TRP A 303 -9.09 -4.80 17.62
N ARG A 304 -9.82 -5.82 17.17
CA ARG A 304 -9.78 -7.18 17.73
C ARG A 304 -9.77 -8.22 16.60
N PRO A 305 -9.19 -9.42 16.81
CA PRO A 305 -9.19 -10.50 15.81
C PRO A 305 -10.58 -11.00 15.40
N THR A 306 -11.64 -10.64 16.14
CA THR A 306 -13.05 -10.99 15.84
C THR A 306 -13.73 -9.99 14.89
N PHE A 307 -12.99 -9.00 14.39
CA PHE A 307 -13.50 -8.06 13.39
C PHE A 307 -13.53 -8.77 12.04
N HIS A 308 -14.64 -8.62 11.32
CA HIS A 308 -14.86 -9.34 10.06
C HIS A 308 -15.43 -8.41 8.98
N TYR A 309 -15.05 -8.68 7.75
CA TYR A 309 -15.48 -7.97 6.54
C TYR A 309 -16.98 -7.65 6.51
N ASP A 310 -17.82 -8.67 6.71
CA ASP A 310 -19.28 -8.57 6.58
C ASP A 310 -19.93 -7.59 7.57
N GLN A 311 -19.26 -7.32 8.70
CA GLN A 311 -19.76 -6.40 9.72
C GLN A 311 -19.79 -4.95 9.22
N VAL A 312 -18.92 -4.62 8.25
CA VAL A 312 -18.67 -3.23 7.85
C VAL A 312 -18.77 -2.97 6.36
N TYR A 313 -18.70 -4.00 5.49
CA TYR A 313 -18.70 -3.82 4.04
C TYR A 313 -19.87 -2.96 3.54
N LYS A 314 -21.12 -3.34 3.86
CA LYS A 314 -22.31 -2.58 3.43
C LYS A 314 -22.32 -1.15 3.96
N LYS A 315 -21.84 -0.93 5.19
CA LYS A 315 -21.71 0.39 5.78
C LYS A 315 -20.70 1.25 5.01
N TYR A 316 -19.52 0.71 4.74
CA TYR A 316 -18.47 1.44 4.01
C TYR A 316 -18.83 1.68 2.55
N LEU A 317 -19.53 0.74 1.91
CA LEU A 317 -20.11 0.95 0.59
C LEU A 317 -21.14 2.08 0.59
N GLY A 318 -22.09 2.07 1.52
CA GLY A 318 -23.07 3.15 1.65
C GLY A 318 -22.42 4.50 1.97
N MET A 319 -21.34 4.50 2.74
CA MET A 319 -20.52 5.69 2.95
C MET A 319 -19.91 6.17 1.64
N LEU A 320 -19.43 5.31 0.74
CA LEU A 320 -18.83 5.75 -0.53
C LEU A 320 -19.87 6.19 -1.58
N GLY A 321 -21.01 5.51 -1.67
CA GLY A 321 -22.06 5.73 -2.69
C GLY A 321 -22.95 6.97 -2.49
N GLY A 322 -22.67 7.80 -1.49
CA GLY A 322 -23.36 9.08 -1.29
C GLY A 322 -22.83 10.24 -2.14
N PHE A 323 -22.23 9.95 -3.31
CA PHE A 323 -21.61 10.89 -4.24
C PHE A 323 -22.00 10.56 -5.68
#